data_AF-A0A151STC5-F1
#
_entry.id   AF-A0A151STC5-F1
#
_cell.length_a   1.000
_cell.length_b   1.000
_cell.length_c   1.000
_cell.angle_alpha   90.00
_cell.angle_beta   90.00
_cell.angle_gamma   90.00
#
_symmetry.space_group_name_H-M   'P 1'
#
loop_
_entity.id
_entity.type
_entity.pdbx_description
1 polymer ?
#
loop_
_entity_poly.entity_id
_entity_poly.type
_entity_poly.pdbx_seq_one_letter_code
_entity_poly.pdbx_strand_id
1 'polypeptide(L)'
;MVDASPSFLKRSLENHIIPAYEHLRGFHESDEQVIELLIRNPSFLYDGRVPSNFKLLLDFGVTHSNIDILLKRWHNILCSSNLSKTVQELKQMGFDVSTSTFCIALLAKRTVNKTKWEEKIDTFKKWGWSREQILLAFRRQPYIMLSSPDKINAVFSFWVEQAGFKSLDLVRAPGIFQLSLQKRIAPRASVLQFLTSKGLLRKDASLSRPFILTETLFLEKYVISSKGVYYHMLKM
;
A
#
# COMPACT_ATOMS: atom_id res chain seq x y z
N MET A 1 -5.72 14.67 24.09
CA MET A 1 -5.70 15.76 23.08
C MET A 1 -4.92 16.97 23.56
N VAL A 2 -5.23 17.53 24.73
CA VAL A 2 -4.52 18.70 25.31
C VAL A 2 -3.02 18.42 25.51
N ASP A 3 -2.65 17.28 26.10
CA ASP A 3 -1.23 16.94 26.32
C ASP A 3 -0.48 16.63 25.01
N ALA A 4 -1.17 15.99 24.05
CA ALA A 4 -0.57 15.55 22.79
C ALA A 4 -0.41 16.69 21.76
N SER A 5 -1.18 17.78 21.88
CA SER A 5 -1.14 18.90 20.93
C SER A 5 -1.70 20.19 21.56
N PRO A 6 -1.04 20.78 22.57
CA PRO A 6 -1.54 21.97 23.25
C PRO A 6 -1.65 23.20 22.33
N SER A 7 -1.04 23.15 21.13
CA SER A 7 -1.09 24.20 20.11
C SER A 7 -2.51 24.55 19.63
N PHE A 8 -3.47 23.63 19.68
CA PHE A 8 -4.85 23.96 19.27
C PHE A 8 -5.49 24.95 20.25
N LEU A 9 -5.11 24.96 21.53
CA LEU A 9 -5.59 25.92 22.53
C LEU A 9 -5.13 27.36 22.25
N LYS A 10 -4.13 27.54 21.37
CA LYS A 10 -3.68 28.86 20.91
C LYS A 10 -4.54 29.42 19.77
N ARG A 11 -5.52 28.67 19.28
CA ARG A 11 -6.41 29.10 18.19
C ARG A 11 -7.73 29.64 18.73
N SER A 12 -8.34 30.55 17.97
CA SER A 12 -9.67 31.07 18.27
C SER A 12 -10.73 29.97 18.14
N LEU A 13 -11.60 29.85 19.14
CA LEU A 13 -12.72 28.92 19.10
C LEU A 13 -13.64 29.23 17.91
N GLU A 14 -14.11 30.47 17.83
CA GLU A 14 -15.07 30.94 16.82
C GLU A 14 -14.47 31.00 15.41
N ASN A 15 -13.24 31.51 15.29
CA ASN A 15 -12.66 31.79 13.97
C ASN A 15 -11.84 30.62 13.40
N HIS A 16 -11.55 29.58 14.18
CA HIS A 16 -10.70 28.48 13.72
C HIS A 16 -11.24 27.11 14.10
N ILE A 17 -11.46 26.84 15.39
CA ILE A 17 -11.82 25.49 15.86
C ILE A 17 -13.20 25.08 15.36
N ILE A 18 -14.22 25.94 15.50
CA ILE A 18 -15.58 25.68 15.01
C ILE A 18 -15.61 25.48 13.48
N PRO A 19 -15.04 26.39 12.66
CA PRO A 19 -14.99 26.18 11.21
C PRO A 19 -14.28 24.89 10.78
N ALA A 20 -13.18 24.52 11.46
CA ALA A 20 -12.49 23.26 11.19
C ALA A 20 -13.34 22.04 11.54
N TYR A 21 -14.05 22.09 12.67
CA TYR A 21 -15.01 21.06 13.07
C TYR A 21 -16.14 20.90 12.05
N GLU A 22 -16.82 21.98 11.70
CA GLU A 22 -17.94 21.97 10.74
C GLU A 22 -17.51 21.44 9.36
N HIS A 23 -16.31 21.82 8.93
CA HIS A 23 -15.75 21.29 7.69
C HIS A 23 -15.57 19.77 7.75
N LEU A 24 -15.00 19.23 8.83
CA LEU A 24 -14.87 17.78 9.02
C LEU A 24 -16.23 17.09 9.16
N ARG A 25 -17.19 17.73 9.85
CA ARG A 25 -18.53 17.20 10.04
C ARG A 25 -19.27 16.99 8.73
N GLY A 26 -19.02 17.83 7.73
CA GLY A 26 -19.54 17.64 6.36
C GLY A 26 -19.10 16.32 5.67
N PHE A 27 -18.12 15.59 6.23
CA PHE A 27 -17.61 14.32 5.67
C PHE A 27 -17.96 13.08 6.49
N HIS A 28 -18.46 13.26 7.71
CA HIS A 28 -18.71 12.17 8.64
C HIS A 28 -20.17 12.11 9.00
N GLU A 29 -20.68 10.90 9.20
CA GLU A 29 -22.11 10.66 9.46
C GLU A 29 -22.49 11.04 10.89
N SER A 30 -21.54 11.01 11.84
CA SER A 30 -21.79 11.35 13.25
C SER A 30 -20.71 12.23 13.88
N ASP A 31 -21.08 12.96 14.96
CA ASP A 31 -20.15 13.79 15.73
C ASP A 31 -19.07 12.92 16.40
N GLU A 32 -19.41 11.69 16.83
CA GLU A 32 -18.46 10.75 17.42
C GLU A 32 -17.31 10.41 16.46
N GLN A 33 -17.59 10.23 15.17
CA GLN A 33 -16.56 9.97 14.16
C GLN A 33 -15.60 11.16 14.00
N VAL A 34 -16.13 12.38 14.02
CA VAL A 34 -15.33 13.61 13.94
C VAL A 34 -14.48 13.77 15.20
N ILE A 35 -15.05 13.55 16.37
CA ILE A 35 -14.34 13.63 17.65
C ILE A 35 -13.22 12.59 17.72
N GLU A 36 -13.48 11.34 17.31
CA GLU A 36 -12.45 10.31 17.26
C GLU A 36 -11.29 10.70 16.32
N LEU A 37 -11.61 11.25 15.15
CA LEU A 37 -10.63 11.75 14.20
C LEU A 37 -9.78 12.88 14.79
N LEU A 38 -10.40 13.83 15.49
CA LEU A 38 -9.74 14.98 16.11
C LEU A 38 -8.89 14.60 17.32
N ILE A 39 -9.33 13.61 18.12
CA ILE A 39 -8.54 13.06 19.22
C ILE A 39 -7.26 12.42 18.69
N ARG A 40 -7.37 11.67 17.58
CA ARG A 40 -6.22 11.05 16.91
C ARG A 40 -5.35 12.09 16.20
N ASN A 41 -5.95 13.15 15.64
CA ASN A 41 -5.28 14.11 14.77
C ASN A 41 -5.65 15.57 15.11
N PRO A 42 -5.15 16.11 16.23
CA PRO A 42 -5.53 17.45 16.67
C PRO A 42 -5.04 18.56 15.72
N SER A 43 -4.09 18.24 14.82
CA SER A 43 -3.57 19.17 13.81
C SER A 43 -4.64 19.74 12.89
N PHE A 44 -5.75 19.02 12.66
CA PHE A 44 -6.86 19.52 11.87
C PHE A 44 -7.52 20.75 12.47
N LEU A 45 -7.43 20.93 13.79
CA LEU A 45 -7.97 22.11 14.50
C LEU A 45 -7.08 23.35 14.40
N TYR A 46 -5.88 23.28 13.82
CA TYR A 46 -4.97 24.44 13.80
C TYR A 46 -4.11 24.58 12.56
N ASP A 47 -4.06 23.57 11.69
CA ASP A 47 -3.32 23.59 10.43
C ASP A 47 -4.21 24.16 9.30
N GLY A 48 -3.98 25.43 8.95
CA GLY A 48 -4.74 26.11 7.90
C GLY A 48 -4.58 25.51 6.50
N ARG A 49 -3.65 24.57 6.30
CA ARG A 49 -3.48 23.87 5.01
C ARG A 49 -4.54 22.80 4.79
N VAL A 50 -5.12 22.25 5.86
CA VAL A 50 -6.03 21.10 5.77
C VAL A 50 -7.26 21.41 4.91
N PRO A 51 -8.01 22.52 5.11
CA PRO A 51 -9.15 22.84 4.24
C PRO A 51 -8.74 23.09 2.78
N SER A 52 -7.59 23.72 2.56
CA SER A 52 -7.08 24.02 1.20
C SER A 52 -6.67 22.74 0.46
N ASN A 53 -5.94 21.85 1.13
CA ASN A 53 -5.53 20.55 0.58
C ASN A 53 -6.72 19.62 0.38
N PHE A 54 -7.72 19.70 1.25
CA PHE A 54 -8.97 19.00 1.08
C PHE A 54 -9.67 19.41 -0.21
N LYS A 55 -9.93 20.72 -0.39
CA LYS A 55 -10.53 21.27 -1.61
C LYS A 55 -9.71 20.90 -2.85
N LEU A 56 -8.40 21.01 -2.76
CA LEU A 56 -7.50 20.61 -3.83
C LEU A 56 -7.73 19.16 -4.28
N LEU A 57 -7.83 18.20 -3.35
CA LEU A 57 -8.05 16.80 -3.69
C LEU A 57 -9.39 16.60 -4.40
N LEU A 58 -10.46 17.29 -3.96
CA LEU A 58 -11.75 17.28 -4.66
C LEU A 58 -11.64 17.87 -6.08
N ASP A 59 -10.98 19.03 -6.22
CA ASP A 59 -10.79 19.71 -7.51
C ASP A 59 -9.99 18.81 -8.49
N PHE A 60 -9.10 17.96 -7.98
CA PHE A 60 -8.37 16.98 -8.78
C PHE A 60 -9.18 15.73 -9.14
N GLY A 61 -10.35 15.52 -8.54
CA GLY A 61 -11.26 14.39 -8.79
C GLY A 61 -11.10 13.22 -7.81
N VAL A 62 -10.47 13.43 -6.64
CA VAL A 62 -10.40 12.39 -5.60
C VAL A 62 -11.77 12.27 -4.93
N THR A 63 -12.27 11.04 -4.81
CA THR A 63 -13.60 10.79 -4.24
C THR A 63 -13.62 11.07 -2.73
N HIS A 64 -14.80 11.41 -2.20
CA HIS A 64 -15.01 11.57 -0.75
C HIS A 64 -14.57 10.32 0.04
N SER A 65 -14.90 9.12 -0.46
CA SER A 65 -14.49 7.86 0.17
C SER A 65 -12.97 7.69 0.25
N ASN A 66 -12.23 8.12 -0.78
CA ASN A 66 -10.78 8.08 -0.78
C ASN A 66 -10.18 9.15 0.14
N ILE A 67 -10.78 10.34 0.23
CA ILE A 67 -10.34 11.36 1.18
C ILE A 67 -10.60 10.91 2.62
N ASP A 68 -11.72 10.24 2.91
CA ASP A 68 -11.99 9.64 4.20
C ASP A 68 -10.92 8.60 4.60
N ILE A 69 -10.45 7.78 3.65
CA ILE A 69 -9.30 6.88 3.88
C ILE A 69 -8.04 7.67 4.27
N LEU A 70 -7.76 8.80 3.58
CA LEU A 70 -6.60 9.65 3.90
C LEU A 70 -6.74 10.27 5.29
N LEU A 71 -7.91 10.79 5.65
CA LEU A 71 -8.20 11.39 6.96
C LEU A 71 -7.97 10.37 8.09
N LYS A 72 -8.55 9.18 7.96
CA LYS A 72 -8.51 8.15 9.01
C LYS A 72 -7.14 7.50 9.17
N ARG A 73 -6.41 7.28 8.06
CA ARG A 73 -5.17 6.47 8.07
C ARG A 73 -3.90 7.30 7.94
N TRP A 74 -3.93 8.37 7.15
CA TRP A 74 -2.73 9.08 6.68
C TRP A 74 -2.89 10.61 6.74
N HIS A 75 -3.44 11.10 7.84
CA HIS A 75 -3.78 12.51 8.11
C HIS A 75 -2.67 13.50 7.71
N ASN A 76 -1.40 13.14 7.91
CA ASN A 76 -0.24 13.98 7.59
C ASN A 76 -0.14 14.38 6.10
N ILE A 77 -0.82 13.67 5.20
CA ILE A 77 -0.90 14.02 3.78
C ILE A 77 -1.61 15.37 3.61
N LEU A 78 -2.68 15.63 4.37
CA LEU A 78 -3.46 16.87 4.31
C LEU A 78 -2.76 18.07 4.97
N CYS A 79 -1.73 17.82 5.78
CA CYS A 79 -0.89 18.87 6.34
C CYS A 79 0.29 19.25 5.41
N SER A 80 0.32 18.72 4.18
CA SER A 80 1.45 18.94 3.27
C SER A 80 1.44 20.32 2.61
N SER A 81 2.59 20.99 2.57
CA SER A 81 2.76 22.23 1.78
C SER A 81 2.86 22.02 0.28
N ASN A 82 3.11 20.79 -0.18
CA ASN A 82 3.44 20.50 -1.58
C ASN A 82 2.51 19.42 -2.17
N LEU A 83 1.28 19.30 -1.66
CA LEU A 83 0.34 18.25 -2.07
C LEU A 83 -0.01 18.36 -3.56
N SER A 84 -0.28 19.59 -4.04
CA SER A 84 -0.58 19.87 -5.46
C SER A 84 0.44 19.25 -6.41
N LYS A 85 1.73 19.49 -6.16
CA LYS A 85 2.83 18.96 -6.96
C LYS A 85 2.86 17.43 -6.96
N THR A 86 2.63 16.81 -5.80
CA THR A 86 2.59 15.35 -5.69
C THR A 86 1.39 14.76 -6.44
N VAL A 87 0.21 15.37 -6.37
CA VAL A 87 -0.97 14.94 -7.12
C VAL A 87 -0.73 15.03 -8.62
N GLN A 88 -0.17 16.14 -9.10
CA GLN A 88 0.16 16.33 -10.52
C GLN A 88 1.19 15.30 -11.01
N GLU A 89 2.24 15.04 -10.22
CA GLU A 89 3.24 14.01 -10.54
C GLU A 89 2.58 12.63 -10.70
N LEU A 90 1.72 12.23 -9.77
CA LEU A 90 1.01 10.95 -9.86
C LEU A 90 0.05 10.88 -11.05
N LYS A 91 -0.62 11.97 -11.41
CA LYS A 91 -1.42 12.04 -12.64
C LYS A 91 -0.56 11.86 -13.89
N GLN A 92 0.63 12.46 -13.94
CA GLN A 92 1.59 12.28 -15.05
C GLN A 92 2.13 10.85 -15.13
N MET A 93 2.27 10.16 -13.99
CA MET A 93 2.57 8.72 -13.93
C MET A 93 1.36 7.84 -14.34
N GLY A 94 0.21 8.47 -14.57
CA GLY A 94 -1.05 7.87 -15.03
C GLY A 94 -1.84 7.13 -13.94
N PHE A 95 -1.70 7.54 -12.69
CA PHE A 95 -2.63 7.08 -11.65
C PHE A 95 -4.03 7.66 -11.89
N ASP A 96 -5.03 6.81 -11.67
CA ASP A 96 -6.42 7.24 -11.58
C ASP A 96 -6.72 7.74 -10.17
N VAL A 97 -6.97 9.04 -10.06
CA VAL A 97 -7.25 9.77 -8.81
C VAL A 97 -8.50 9.28 -8.08
N SER A 98 -9.40 8.59 -8.77
CA SER A 98 -10.63 8.02 -8.19
C SER A 98 -10.39 6.69 -7.47
N THR A 99 -9.19 6.11 -7.56
CA THR A 99 -8.88 4.80 -7.00
C THR A 99 -8.20 4.87 -5.63
N SER A 100 -8.44 3.88 -4.78
CA SER A 100 -7.70 3.75 -3.51
C SER A 100 -6.20 3.51 -3.71
N THR A 101 -5.81 2.95 -4.87
CA THR A 101 -4.40 2.82 -5.29
C THR A 101 -3.72 4.19 -5.37
N PHE A 102 -4.40 5.23 -5.85
CA PHE A 102 -3.85 6.58 -5.85
C PHE A 102 -3.57 7.11 -4.43
N CYS A 103 -4.42 6.83 -3.45
CA CYS A 103 -4.17 7.22 -2.06
C CYS A 103 -2.90 6.57 -1.50
N ILE A 104 -2.64 5.30 -1.82
CA ILE A 104 -1.40 4.61 -1.40
C ILE A 104 -0.18 5.21 -2.13
N ALA A 105 -0.34 5.59 -3.40
CA ALA A 105 0.73 6.26 -4.14
C ALA A 105 1.06 7.65 -3.57
N LEU A 106 0.04 8.41 -3.16
CA LEU A 106 0.21 9.65 -2.40
C LEU A 106 0.99 9.40 -1.13
N LEU A 107 0.58 8.41 -0.32
CA LEU A 107 1.31 8.04 0.89
C LEU A 107 2.79 7.76 0.58
N ALA A 108 3.07 6.92 -0.40
CA ALA A 108 4.44 6.56 -0.78
C ALA A 108 5.27 7.80 -1.15
N LYS A 109 4.76 8.67 -2.04
CA LYS A 109 5.46 9.88 -2.46
C LYS A 109 5.61 10.92 -1.36
N ARG A 110 4.72 10.93 -0.37
CA ARG A 110 4.78 11.88 0.75
C ARG A 110 5.68 11.43 1.89
N THR A 111 5.78 10.12 2.14
CA THR A 111 6.50 9.57 3.29
C THR A 111 7.90 9.07 2.94
N VAL A 112 8.13 8.67 1.69
CA VAL A 112 9.43 8.21 1.22
C VAL A 112 10.16 9.40 0.61
N ASN A 113 11.20 9.87 1.30
CA ASN A 113 12.04 10.95 0.78
C ASN A 113 12.85 10.49 -0.45
N LYS A 114 13.41 11.47 -1.18
CA LYS A 114 14.13 11.21 -2.44
C LYS A 114 15.27 10.22 -2.29
N THR A 115 16.07 10.32 -1.23
CA THR A 115 17.20 9.40 -0.98
C THR A 115 16.72 7.97 -0.77
N LYS A 116 15.73 7.77 0.11
CA LYS A 116 15.12 6.47 0.39
C LYS A 116 14.35 5.90 -0.80
N TRP A 117 13.89 6.76 -1.71
CA TRP A 117 13.23 6.37 -2.94
C TRP A 117 14.26 5.77 -3.91
N GLU A 118 15.35 6.49 -4.18
CA GLU A 118 16.42 5.99 -5.07
C GLU A 118 17.10 4.74 -4.50
N GLU A 119 17.31 4.66 -3.19
CA GLU A 119 17.80 3.43 -2.53
C GLU A 119 16.91 2.20 -2.84
N LYS A 120 15.58 2.38 -2.82
CA LYS A 120 14.64 1.30 -3.19
C LYS A 120 14.72 0.98 -4.67
N ILE A 121 14.80 2.00 -5.53
CA ILE A 121 15.02 1.80 -6.97
C ILE A 121 16.28 0.96 -7.21
N ASP A 122 17.39 1.30 -6.58
CA ASP A 122 18.65 0.57 -6.74
C ASP A 122 18.58 -0.83 -6.13
N THR A 123 17.80 -1.02 -5.06
CA THR A 123 17.50 -2.35 -4.52
C THR A 123 16.81 -3.22 -5.57
N PHE A 124 15.78 -2.73 -6.26
CA PHE A 124 15.13 -3.49 -7.35
C PHE A 124 16.08 -3.73 -8.54
N LYS A 125 16.92 -2.74 -8.90
CA LYS A 125 17.88 -2.89 -10.01
C LYS A 125 18.90 -3.99 -9.76
N LYS A 126 19.34 -4.21 -8.51
CA LYS A 126 20.23 -5.33 -8.14
C LYS A 126 19.63 -6.69 -8.51
N TRP A 127 18.30 -6.79 -8.57
CA TRP A 127 17.56 -7.98 -8.97
C TRP A 127 17.17 -7.99 -10.46
N GLY A 128 17.81 -7.15 -11.28
CA GLY A 128 17.66 -7.11 -12.73
C GLY A 128 16.41 -6.37 -13.23
N TRP A 129 15.74 -5.59 -12.37
CA TRP A 129 14.63 -4.75 -12.81
C TRP A 129 15.11 -3.45 -13.45
N SER A 130 14.51 -3.07 -14.58
CA SER A 130 14.69 -1.74 -15.17
C SER A 130 13.87 -0.68 -14.43
N ARG A 131 14.19 0.61 -14.62
CA ARG A 131 13.42 1.70 -14.00
C ARG A 131 11.96 1.67 -14.46
N GLU A 132 11.72 1.37 -15.73
CA GLU A 132 10.41 1.26 -16.35
C GLU A 132 9.60 0.13 -15.71
N GLN A 133 10.23 -1.02 -15.45
CA GLN A 133 9.59 -2.14 -14.77
C GLN A 133 9.22 -1.79 -13.32
N ILE A 134 10.08 -1.05 -12.61
CA ILE A 134 9.80 -0.59 -11.25
C ILE A 134 8.63 0.40 -11.25
N LEU A 135 8.60 1.36 -12.18
CA LEU A 135 7.49 2.31 -12.33
C LEU A 135 6.18 1.61 -12.66
N LEU A 136 6.22 0.60 -13.54
CA LEU A 136 5.07 -0.22 -13.88
C LEU A 136 4.55 -1.01 -12.66
N ALA A 137 5.46 -1.59 -11.87
CA ALA A 137 5.13 -2.29 -10.64
C ALA A 137 4.55 -1.32 -9.58
N PHE A 138 5.14 -0.13 -9.43
CA PHE A 138 4.67 0.91 -8.52
C PHE A 138 3.26 1.36 -8.88
N ARG A 139 2.97 1.55 -10.17
CA ARG A 139 1.63 1.91 -10.64
C ARG A 139 0.57 0.85 -10.31
N ARG A 140 0.93 -0.44 -10.39
CA ARG A 140 0.03 -1.54 -10.03
C ARG A 140 -0.12 -1.71 -8.52
N GLN A 141 0.96 -1.49 -7.77
CA GLN A 141 0.99 -1.69 -6.34
C GLN A 141 1.97 -0.72 -5.67
N PRO A 142 1.51 0.46 -5.24
CA PRO A 142 2.38 1.48 -4.67
C PRO A 142 3.08 1.07 -3.37
N TYR A 143 2.51 0.10 -2.64
CA TYR A 143 3.12 -0.43 -1.41
C TYR A 143 4.53 -1.02 -1.60
N ILE A 144 4.95 -1.35 -2.83
CA ILE A 144 6.34 -1.79 -3.05
C ILE A 144 7.36 -0.73 -2.65
N MET A 145 7.01 0.56 -2.79
CA MET A 145 7.89 1.67 -2.40
C MET A 145 7.79 1.98 -0.90
N LEU A 146 6.85 1.37 -0.19
CA LEU A 146 6.71 1.43 1.26
C LEU A 146 7.39 0.25 1.98
N SER A 147 7.83 -0.77 1.22
CA SER A 147 8.64 -1.87 1.76
C SER A 147 10.08 -1.43 2.03
N SER A 148 10.71 -1.97 3.07
CA SER A 148 12.13 -1.73 3.33
C SER A 148 13.01 -2.44 2.28
N PRO A 149 14.22 -1.92 2.00
CA PRO A 149 15.20 -2.62 1.17
C PRO A 149 15.44 -4.06 1.64
N ASP A 150 15.53 -4.30 2.96
CA ASP A 150 15.71 -5.64 3.54
C ASP A 150 14.55 -6.57 3.19
N LYS A 151 13.31 -6.08 3.27
CA LYS A 151 12.12 -6.85 2.90
C LYS A 151 12.14 -7.19 1.41
N ILE A 152 12.52 -6.24 0.57
CA ILE A 152 12.62 -6.44 -0.89
C ILE A 152 13.67 -7.51 -1.20
N ASN A 153 14.87 -7.38 -0.64
CA ASN A 153 15.96 -8.35 -0.81
C ASN A 153 15.56 -9.73 -0.30
N ALA A 154 14.98 -9.85 0.90
CA ALA A 154 14.56 -11.14 1.45
C ALA A 154 13.54 -11.86 0.57
N VAL A 155 12.59 -11.12 -0.03
CA VAL A 155 11.62 -11.70 -0.97
C VAL A 155 12.31 -12.17 -2.24
N PHE A 156 13.22 -11.38 -2.81
CA PHE A 156 13.92 -11.77 -4.02
C PHE A 156 14.91 -12.92 -3.81
N SER A 157 15.73 -12.91 -2.76
CA SER A 157 16.65 -14.01 -2.43
C SER A 157 15.89 -15.32 -2.32
N PHE A 158 14.76 -15.31 -1.60
CA PHE A 158 13.90 -16.48 -1.57
C PHE A 158 13.35 -16.84 -2.96
N TRP A 159 12.76 -15.88 -3.67
CA TRP A 159 12.06 -16.13 -4.93
C TRP A 159 12.98 -16.65 -6.05
N VAL A 160 14.18 -16.08 -6.16
CA VAL A 160 15.12 -16.37 -7.23
C VAL A 160 16.06 -17.50 -6.83
N GLU A 161 16.69 -17.41 -5.66
CA GLU A 161 17.78 -18.30 -5.28
C GLU A 161 17.24 -19.61 -4.69
N GLN A 162 16.21 -19.53 -3.84
CA GLN A 162 15.66 -20.72 -3.17
C GLN A 162 14.51 -21.35 -3.96
N ALA A 163 13.62 -20.52 -4.51
CA ALA A 163 12.44 -21.01 -5.21
C ALA A 163 12.69 -21.30 -6.70
N GLY A 164 13.78 -20.75 -7.28
CA GLY A 164 14.17 -20.95 -8.68
C GLY A 164 13.28 -20.20 -9.69
N PHE A 165 12.49 -19.22 -9.25
CA PHE A 165 11.63 -18.43 -10.12
C PHE A 165 12.36 -17.23 -10.71
N LYS A 166 11.81 -16.63 -11.78
CA LYS A 166 12.44 -15.46 -12.40
C LYS A 166 12.08 -14.20 -11.62
N SER A 167 13.05 -13.33 -11.39
CA SER A 167 12.84 -12.01 -10.78
C SER A 167 11.75 -11.21 -11.49
N LEU A 168 11.71 -11.27 -12.83
CA LEU A 168 10.74 -10.53 -13.65
C LEU A 168 9.29 -11.00 -13.49
N ASP A 169 9.05 -12.20 -12.94
CA ASP A 169 7.69 -12.68 -12.66
C ASP A 169 6.99 -11.77 -11.63
N LEU A 170 7.76 -11.17 -10.72
CA LEU A 170 7.27 -10.27 -9.67
C LEU A 170 6.85 -8.88 -10.22
N VAL A 171 7.30 -8.47 -11.42
CA VAL A 171 6.85 -7.21 -12.06
C VAL A 171 5.34 -7.24 -12.34
N ARG A 172 4.82 -8.42 -12.66
CA ARG A 172 3.39 -8.65 -12.93
C ARG A 172 2.59 -8.88 -11.64
N ALA A 173 3.26 -9.09 -10.51
CA ALA A 173 2.64 -9.37 -9.23
C ALA A 173 3.34 -8.68 -8.03
N PRO A 174 3.47 -7.34 -8.07
CA PRO A 174 4.17 -6.59 -7.04
C PRO A 174 3.51 -6.67 -5.65
N GLY A 175 2.27 -7.16 -5.56
CA GLY A 175 1.61 -7.46 -4.28
C GLY A 175 2.38 -8.45 -3.39
N ILE A 176 3.25 -9.29 -3.97
CA ILE A 176 4.03 -10.28 -3.21
C ILE A 176 4.93 -9.63 -2.15
N PHE A 177 5.44 -8.41 -2.39
CA PHE A 177 6.31 -7.72 -1.42
C PHE A 177 5.62 -7.36 -0.10
N GLN A 178 4.28 -7.33 -0.07
CA GLN A 178 3.50 -7.11 1.16
C GLN A 178 3.21 -8.39 1.95
N LEU A 179 3.44 -9.56 1.35
CA LEU A 179 3.09 -10.83 1.98
C LEU A 179 4.19 -11.23 2.97
N SER A 180 3.81 -11.96 4.02
CA SER A 180 4.78 -12.56 4.92
C SER A 180 5.59 -13.62 4.16
N LEU A 181 6.91 -13.51 4.24
CA LEU A 181 7.81 -14.46 3.60
C LEU A 181 7.61 -15.87 4.20
N GLN A 182 7.69 -15.96 5.52
CA GLN A 182 7.58 -17.23 6.25
C GLN A 182 6.15 -17.77 6.28
N LYS A 183 5.14 -16.90 6.50
CA LYS A 183 3.76 -17.38 6.70
C LYS A 183 2.99 -17.63 5.41
N ARG A 184 3.44 -17.09 4.26
CA ARG A 184 2.66 -17.18 3.01
C ARG A 184 3.49 -17.46 1.77
N ILE A 185 4.61 -16.78 1.56
CA ILE A 185 5.39 -16.97 0.34
C ILE A 185 6.07 -18.34 0.37
N ALA A 186 6.86 -18.65 1.39
CA ALA A 186 7.62 -19.89 1.44
C ALA A 186 6.74 -21.15 1.41
N PRO A 187 5.68 -21.30 2.25
CA PRO A 187 4.84 -22.49 2.23
C PRO A 187 4.18 -22.73 0.87
N ARG A 188 3.70 -21.65 0.22
CA ARG A 188 3.03 -21.76 -1.07
C ARG A 188 4.00 -22.03 -2.21
N ALA A 189 5.22 -21.49 -2.15
CA ALA A 189 6.26 -21.80 -3.11
C ALA A 189 6.64 -23.29 -3.07
N SER A 190 6.79 -23.88 -1.87
CA SER A 190 7.08 -25.31 -1.71
C SER A 190 5.98 -26.19 -2.32
N VAL A 191 4.72 -25.85 -2.12
CA VAL A 191 3.59 -26.54 -2.78
C VAL A 191 3.72 -26.45 -4.29
N LEU A 192 3.96 -25.26 -4.86
CA LEU A 192 4.09 -25.09 -6.30
C LEU A 192 5.28 -25.86 -6.88
N GLN A 193 6.42 -25.87 -6.19
CA GLN A 193 7.60 -26.64 -6.59
C GLN A 193 7.29 -28.15 -6.60
N PHE A 194 6.61 -28.65 -5.57
CA PHE A 194 6.17 -30.05 -5.52
C PHE A 194 5.21 -30.39 -6.66
N LEU A 195 4.18 -29.56 -6.89
CA LEU A 195 3.25 -29.80 -7.99
C LEU A 195 3.95 -29.73 -9.36
N THR A 196 4.93 -28.83 -9.52
CA THR A 196 5.76 -28.73 -10.73
C THR A 196 6.57 -30.01 -10.95
N SER A 197 7.24 -30.52 -9.91
CA SER A 197 8.06 -31.74 -10.01
C SER A 197 7.23 -33.00 -10.29
N LYS A 198 5.94 -32.98 -9.93
CA LYS A 198 4.97 -34.04 -10.26
C LYS A 198 4.25 -33.82 -11.59
N GLY A 199 4.53 -32.74 -12.32
CA GLY A 199 3.84 -32.41 -13.58
C GLY A 199 2.35 -32.09 -13.42
N LEU A 200 1.92 -31.70 -12.20
CA LEU A 200 0.52 -31.45 -11.86
C LEU A 200 0.10 -29.98 -12.10
N LEU A 201 1.04 -29.08 -12.36
CA LEU A 201 0.74 -27.72 -12.79
C LEU A 201 0.65 -27.63 -14.30
N ARG A 202 -0.37 -26.92 -14.79
CA ARG A 202 -0.46 -26.56 -16.20
C ARG A 202 0.73 -25.68 -16.59
N LYS A 203 1.25 -25.86 -17.81
CA LYS A 203 2.38 -25.08 -18.34
C LYS A 203 2.09 -23.57 -18.45
N ASP A 204 0.82 -23.19 -18.54
CA ASP A 204 0.33 -21.80 -18.62
C ASP A 204 -0.18 -21.26 -17.27
N ALA A 205 -0.01 -21.99 -16.18
CA ALA A 205 -0.50 -21.57 -14.88
C ALA A 205 0.18 -20.27 -14.42
N SER A 206 -0.63 -19.35 -13.88
CA SER A 206 -0.10 -18.12 -13.29
C SER A 206 0.76 -18.45 -12.06
N LEU A 207 2.04 -18.07 -12.11
CA LEU A 207 2.97 -18.23 -10.98
C LEU A 207 2.62 -17.32 -9.80
N SER A 208 2.02 -16.16 -10.04
CA SER A 208 1.71 -15.19 -9.00
C SER A 208 0.36 -15.39 -8.31
N ARG A 209 -0.64 -15.90 -9.05
CA ARG A 209 -2.00 -16.10 -8.53
C ARG A 209 -2.06 -16.93 -7.23
N PRO A 210 -1.31 -18.04 -7.08
CA PRO A 210 -1.31 -18.82 -5.84
C PRO A 210 -1.00 -17.99 -4.59
N PHE A 211 -0.17 -16.96 -4.70
CA PHE A 211 0.27 -16.14 -3.56
C PHE A 211 -0.78 -15.13 -3.10
N ILE A 212 -1.67 -14.69 -3.99
CA ILE A 212 -2.70 -13.67 -3.70
C ILE A 212 -4.05 -14.27 -3.30
N LEU A 213 -4.30 -15.56 -3.55
CA LEU A 213 -5.54 -16.24 -3.15
C LEU A 213 -5.69 -16.30 -1.63
N THR A 214 -6.93 -16.31 -1.14
CA THR A 214 -7.21 -16.65 0.27
C THR A 214 -6.65 -18.04 0.60
N GLU A 215 -6.50 -18.34 1.89
CA GLU A 215 -6.00 -19.65 2.33
C GLU A 215 -6.90 -20.78 1.84
N THR A 216 -8.22 -20.66 2.04
CA THR A 216 -9.22 -21.63 1.57
C THR A 216 -9.10 -21.90 0.07
N LEU A 217 -9.10 -20.86 -0.76
CA LEU A 217 -9.01 -21.02 -2.22
C LEU A 217 -7.66 -21.58 -2.67
N PHE A 218 -6.58 -21.29 -1.93
CA PHE A 218 -5.27 -21.86 -2.21
C PHE A 218 -5.27 -23.37 -1.92
N LEU A 219 -5.77 -23.79 -0.76
CA LEU A 219 -5.83 -25.20 -0.36
C LEU A 219 -6.72 -26.00 -1.31
N GLU A 220 -7.92 -25.50 -1.61
CA GLU A 220 -8.85 -26.15 -2.55
C GLU A 220 -8.21 -26.39 -3.91
N LYS A 221 -7.54 -25.38 -4.46
CA LYS A 221 -7.03 -25.41 -5.85
C LYS A 221 -5.65 -26.05 -6.02
N TYR A 222 -4.79 -26.00 -5.01
CA TYR A 222 -3.38 -26.42 -5.12
C TYR A 222 -2.99 -27.53 -4.15
N VAL A 223 -3.87 -27.92 -3.22
CA VAL A 223 -3.58 -29.01 -2.27
C VAL A 223 -4.63 -30.12 -2.41
N ILE A 224 -5.92 -29.78 -2.36
CA ILE A 224 -7.02 -30.75 -2.39
C ILE A 224 -7.29 -31.24 -3.82
N SER A 225 -7.45 -30.34 -4.80
CA SER A 225 -7.78 -30.73 -6.18
C SER A 225 -6.64 -31.41 -6.94
N SER A 226 -5.40 -31.21 -6.49
CA SER A 226 -4.25 -32.01 -6.89
C SER A 226 -4.32 -33.38 -6.18
N LYS A 227 -5.18 -34.27 -6.70
CA LYS A 227 -5.48 -35.62 -6.20
C LYS A 227 -4.47 -36.17 -5.16
N GLY A 228 -4.85 -36.13 -3.88
CA GLY A 228 -4.42 -37.09 -2.85
C GLY A 228 -3.04 -36.91 -2.19
N VAL A 229 -2.63 -35.71 -1.78
CA VAL A 229 -1.40 -35.54 -0.96
C VAL A 229 -1.66 -34.70 0.29
N TYR A 230 -2.45 -35.24 1.22
CA TYR A 230 -2.67 -34.62 2.54
C TYR A 230 -1.66 -35.08 3.62
N TYR A 231 -0.90 -36.15 3.37
CA TYR A 231 -0.09 -36.78 4.43
C TYR A 231 1.36 -36.26 4.58
N HIS A 232 1.92 -35.54 3.60
CA HIS A 232 3.34 -35.14 3.63
C HIS A 232 3.61 -33.68 4.05
N MET A 233 2.59 -32.81 4.06
CA MET A 233 2.79 -31.37 4.32
C MET A 233 2.62 -30.96 5.80
N LEU A 234 2.15 -31.86 6.68
CA LEU A 234 1.98 -31.60 8.12
C LEU A 234 3.23 -31.89 8.98
N LYS A 235 4.39 -32.15 8.36
CA LYS A 235 5.65 -32.47 9.06
C LYS A 235 6.83 -31.55 8.71
N MET A 236 6.58 -30.40 8.08
CA MET A 236 7.57 -29.33 7.88
C MET A 236 7.11 -28.05 8.57
#